data_AF-A0A7X2IG46-F1
#
_entry.id   AF-A0A7X2IG46-F1
#
_cell.length_a   1.000
_cell.length_b   1.000
_cell.length_c   1.000
_cell.angle_alpha   90.00
_cell.angle_beta   90.00
_cell.angle_gamma   90.00
#
_symmetry.space_group_name_H-M   'P 1'
#
loop_
_entity.id
_entity.type
_entity.pdbx_description
1 polymer ?
#
loop_
_entity_poly.entity_id
_entity_poly.type
_entity_poly.pdbx_seq_one_letter_code
_entity_poly.pdbx_strand_id
1 'polypeptide(L)'
;MAHLKRIRNKKTFADFGVPSKHTYPEIASLTVQECQTLIENFLMNIGLQFTDPTPTQLENGMTVNYPKSFLLHQGHQYETLIQTKFSELNAISRGQGDSALKLGVLRVIEEFPQFLPTEIKETFEKIAGPFLN
;
A
#
# COMPACT_ATOMS: atom_id res chain seq x y z
N MET A 1 -38.94 10.21 11.30
CA MET A 1 -37.50 10.10 11.53
C MET A 1 -37.09 8.65 11.41
N ALA A 2 -36.39 8.28 10.33
CA ALA A 2 -35.76 6.96 10.21
C ALA A 2 -34.31 7.20 9.79
N HIS A 3 -33.39 6.87 10.70
CA HIS A 3 -31.95 6.92 10.46
C HIS A 3 -31.58 5.90 9.38
N LEU A 4 -31.37 6.36 8.14
CA LEU A 4 -30.60 5.60 7.17
C LEU A 4 -29.14 5.54 7.65
N LYS A 5 -28.78 4.39 8.21
CA LYS A 5 -27.39 4.02 8.51
C LYS A 5 -26.66 3.93 7.17
N ARG A 6 -25.91 4.98 6.82
CA ARG A 6 -25.11 5.06 5.59
C ARG A 6 -24.13 3.88 5.60
N ILE A 7 -24.39 2.85 4.80
CA ILE A 7 -23.43 1.77 4.55
C ILE A 7 -22.24 2.46 3.87
N ARG A 8 -21.10 2.60 4.56
CA ARG A 8 -19.84 2.92 3.86
C ARG A 8 -19.54 1.71 2.99
N ASN A 9 -19.74 1.85 1.68
CA ASN A 9 -19.28 0.85 0.73
C ASN A 9 -17.77 0.69 0.93
N LYS A 10 -17.35 -0.51 1.34
CA LYS A 10 -15.93 -0.85 1.41
C LYS A 10 -15.33 -0.64 0.02
N LYS A 11 -14.13 -0.06 -0.04
CA LYS A 11 -13.36 -0.01 -1.28
C LYS A 11 -13.05 -1.43 -1.76
N THR A 12 -13.20 -1.64 -3.05
CA THR A 12 -13.01 -2.90 -3.77
C THR A 12 -11.82 -2.78 -4.71
N PHE A 13 -11.35 -3.90 -5.28
CA PHE A 13 -10.30 -3.85 -6.30
C PHE A 13 -10.70 -3.03 -7.53
N ALA A 14 -11.99 -3.03 -7.88
CA ALA A 14 -12.51 -2.23 -8.99
C ALA A 14 -12.34 -0.71 -8.75
N ASP A 15 -12.40 -0.24 -7.50
CA ASP A 15 -12.10 1.17 -7.16
C ASP A 15 -10.65 1.56 -7.46
N PHE A 16 -9.76 0.58 -7.67
CA PHE A 16 -8.34 0.75 -7.99
C PHE A 16 -7.98 0.15 -9.36
N GLY A 17 -8.97 -0.09 -10.23
CA GLY A 17 -8.77 -0.49 -11.61
C GLY A 17 -8.54 -1.99 -11.85
N VAL A 18 -8.76 -2.85 -10.85
CA VAL A 18 -8.63 -4.31 -10.99
C VAL A 18 -9.99 -4.99 -10.80
N PRO A 19 -10.89 -4.97 -11.81
CA PRO A 19 -12.22 -5.54 -11.69
C PRO A 19 -12.23 -7.09 -11.69
N SER A 20 -11.11 -7.73 -12.02
CA SER A 20 -10.92 -9.18 -12.09
C SER A 20 -10.84 -9.87 -10.73
N LYS A 21 -10.63 -9.12 -9.64
CA LYS A 21 -10.49 -9.64 -8.27
C LYS A 21 -11.61 -9.10 -7.40
N HIS A 22 -12.12 -9.92 -6.47
CA HIS A 22 -13.31 -9.58 -5.70
C HIS A 22 -13.14 -9.76 -4.19
N THR A 23 -12.19 -10.59 -3.78
CA THR A 23 -12.01 -11.02 -2.40
C THR A 23 -10.57 -10.83 -1.94
N TYR A 24 -10.41 -10.66 -0.64
CA TYR A 24 -9.11 -10.38 -0.03
C TYR A 24 -8.05 -11.49 -0.26
N PRO A 25 -8.37 -12.80 -0.22
CA PRO A 25 -7.37 -13.84 -0.50
C PRO A 25 -6.82 -13.81 -1.93
N GLU A 26 -7.57 -13.26 -2.90
CA GLU A 26 -7.13 -13.19 -4.29
C GLU A 26 -5.93 -12.25 -4.51
N ILE A 27 -5.59 -11.41 -3.51
CA ILE A 27 -4.37 -10.59 -3.49
C ILE A 27 -3.13 -11.45 -3.78
N ALA A 28 -3.07 -12.67 -3.25
CA ALA A 28 -1.93 -13.57 -3.45
C ALA A 28 -1.70 -13.96 -4.93
N SER A 29 -2.71 -13.78 -5.78
CA SER A 29 -2.71 -14.15 -7.20
C SER A 29 -2.69 -12.95 -8.16
N LEU A 30 -2.38 -11.75 -7.66
CA LEU A 30 -2.24 -10.58 -8.51
C LEU A 30 -1.12 -10.77 -9.53
N THR A 31 -1.40 -10.45 -10.78
CA THR A 31 -0.40 -10.40 -11.85
C THR A 31 0.42 -9.12 -11.77
N VAL A 32 1.57 -9.09 -12.44
CA VAL A 32 2.41 -7.87 -12.56
C VAL A 32 1.60 -6.69 -13.08
N GLN A 33 0.74 -6.91 -14.08
CA GLN A 33 -0.10 -5.86 -14.67
C GLN A 33 -1.15 -5.34 -13.69
N GLU A 34 -1.77 -6.22 -12.91
CA GLU A 34 -2.74 -5.83 -11.88
C GLU A 34 -2.05 -5.06 -10.75
N CYS A 35 -0.87 -5.51 -10.30
CA CYS A 35 -0.05 -4.76 -9.34
C CYS A 35 0.29 -3.36 -9.84
N GLN A 36 0.74 -3.24 -11.10
CA GLN A 36 1.04 -1.95 -11.72
C GLN A 36 -0.19 -1.04 -11.78
N THR A 37 -1.35 -1.61 -12.16
CA THR A 37 -2.63 -0.88 -12.20
C THR A 37 -3.06 -0.38 -10.82
N LEU A 38 -2.90 -1.20 -9.78
CA LEU A 38 -3.17 -0.79 -8.39
C LEU A 38 -2.28 0.37 -7.97
N ILE A 39 -0.97 0.31 -8.27
CA ILE A 39 -0.01 1.36 -7.94
C ILE A 39 -0.40 2.68 -8.62
N GLU A 40 -0.63 2.66 -9.94
CA GLU A 40 -0.96 3.86 -10.70
C GLU A 40 -2.25 4.52 -10.22
N ASN A 41 -3.32 3.73 -10.05
CA ASN A 41 -4.61 4.26 -9.58
C ASN A 41 -4.54 4.72 -8.13
N PHE A 42 -3.80 4.02 -7.27
CA PHE A 42 -3.59 4.46 -5.89
C PHE A 42 -2.87 5.80 -5.83
N LEU A 43 -1.77 5.96 -6.59
CA LEU A 43 -0.99 7.20 -6.66
C LEU A 43 -1.84 8.35 -7.20
N MET A 44 -2.62 8.10 -8.26
CA MET A 44 -3.56 9.08 -8.80
C MET A 44 -4.60 9.51 -7.75
N ASN A 45 -5.15 8.57 -6.99
CA ASN A 45 -6.14 8.85 -5.94
C ASN A 45 -5.56 9.72 -4.81
N ILE A 46 -4.27 9.59 -4.50
CA ILE A 46 -3.61 10.45 -3.52
C ILE A 46 -3.05 11.75 -4.10
N GLY A 47 -3.16 11.96 -5.42
CA GLY A 47 -2.72 13.18 -6.10
C GLY A 47 -1.23 13.20 -6.45
N LEU A 48 -0.58 12.04 -6.49
CA LEU A 48 0.79 11.90 -6.99
C LEU A 48 0.77 11.57 -8.48
N GLN A 49 1.63 12.25 -9.24
CA GLN A 49 1.78 11.98 -10.66
C GLN A 49 2.70 10.79 -10.89
N PHE A 50 2.36 9.98 -11.89
CA PHE A 50 3.20 8.87 -12.33
C PHE A 50 4.20 9.36 -13.38
N THR A 51 5.29 9.95 -12.92
CA THR A 51 6.40 10.45 -13.77
C THR A 51 7.73 9.83 -13.33
N ASP A 52 8.67 9.72 -14.26
CA ASP A 52 10.01 9.15 -14.01
C ASP A 52 9.94 7.75 -13.35
N PRO A 53 9.37 6.75 -14.06
CA PRO A 53 9.19 5.42 -13.51
C PRO A 53 10.55 4.82 -13.12
N THR A 54 10.62 4.35 -11.89
CA THR A 54 11.76 3.63 -11.33
C THR A 54 11.32 2.19 -11.07
N PRO A 55 12.01 1.19 -11.64
CA PRO A 55 11.68 -0.20 -11.40
C PRO A 55 12.00 -0.58 -9.94
N THR A 56 11.13 -1.39 -9.34
CA THR A 56 11.27 -1.94 -8.00
C THR A 56 10.97 -3.44 -8.08
N GLN A 57 11.89 -4.26 -7.60
CA GLN A 57 11.73 -5.71 -7.57
C GLN A 57 11.05 -6.12 -6.26
N LEU A 58 10.05 -7.00 -6.36
CA LEU A 58 9.31 -7.55 -5.23
C LEU A 58 9.84 -8.95 -4.90
N GLU A 59 9.62 -9.41 -3.67
CA GLU A 59 10.08 -10.73 -3.19
C GLU A 59 9.59 -11.92 -4.05
N ASN A 60 8.42 -11.82 -4.70
CA ASN A 60 7.95 -12.84 -5.64
C ASN A 60 8.61 -12.80 -7.03
N GLY A 61 9.62 -11.95 -7.23
CA GLY A 61 10.33 -11.78 -8.51
C GLY A 61 9.62 -10.87 -9.51
N MET A 62 8.45 -10.32 -9.17
CA MET A 62 7.80 -9.31 -10.01
C MET A 62 8.59 -8.01 -10.02
N THR A 63 8.58 -7.32 -11.15
CA THR A 63 9.08 -5.95 -11.28
C THR A 63 7.92 -5.02 -11.57
N VAL A 64 7.71 -4.05 -10.69
CA VAL A 64 6.71 -2.98 -10.85
C VAL A 64 7.43 -1.63 -10.89
N ASN A 65 6.75 -0.59 -11.34
CA ASN A 65 7.30 0.75 -11.42
C ASN A 65 6.61 1.68 -10.44
N TYR A 66 7.40 2.48 -9.73
CA TYR A 66 6.95 3.61 -8.93
C TYR A 66 7.53 4.91 -9.50
N PRO A 67 6.84 6.05 -9.39
CA PRO A 67 7.44 7.32 -9.77
C PRO A 67 8.56 7.64 -8.78
N LYS A 68 9.68 8.18 -9.28
CA LYS A 68 10.84 8.53 -8.44
C LYS A 68 10.46 9.45 -7.28
N SER A 69 9.51 10.35 -7.49
CA SER A 69 8.99 11.28 -6.46
C SER A 69 8.33 10.57 -5.29
N PHE A 70 7.69 9.41 -5.52
CA PHE A 70 7.10 8.59 -4.47
C PHE A 70 8.18 7.91 -3.62
N LEU A 71 9.20 7.33 -4.27
CA LEU A 71 10.30 6.64 -3.58
C LEU A 71 11.14 7.59 -2.70
N LEU A 72 11.13 8.90 -3.01
CA LEU A 72 11.83 9.93 -2.25
C LEU A 72 10.92 10.68 -1.26
N HIS A 73 9.65 10.29 -1.13
CA HIS A 73 8.68 11.01 -0.31
C HIS A 73 8.90 10.76 1.18
N GLN A 74 8.75 11.79 2.02
CA GLN A 74 8.86 11.62 3.46
C GLN A 74 7.64 10.88 4.02
N GLY A 75 7.86 9.83 4.83
CA GLY A 75 6.78 8.98 5.36
C GLY A 75 5.65 9.74 6.08
N HIS A 76 5.95 10.82 6.79
CA HIS A 76 4.93 11.65 7.46
C HIS A 76 4.04 12.42 6.47
N GLN A 77 4.62 12.94 5.38
CA GLN A 77 3.88 13.62 4.32
C GLN A 77 2.98 12.63 3.58
N TYR A 78 3.49 11.42 3.34
CA TYR A 78 2.75 10.34 2.71
C TYR A 78 1.55 9.87 3.57
N GLU A 79 1.79 9.68 4.88
CA GLU A 79 0.74 9.34 5.84
C GLU A 79 -0.38 10.40 5.85
N THR A 80 0.00 11.69 5.84
CA THR A 80 -0.95 12.81 5.75
C THR A 80 -1.74 12.77 4.43
N LEU A 81 -1.08 12.56 3.29
CA LEU A 81 -1.74 12.46 1.98
C LEU A 81 -2.78 11.34 1.96
N ILE A 82 -2.41 10.14 2.44
CA ILE A 82 -3.32 9.00 2.50
C ILE A 82 -4.53 9.32 3.38
N GLN A 83 -4.32 9.86 4.59
CA GLN A 83 -5.41 10.14 5.53
C GLN A 83 -6.34 11.26 5.03
N THR A 84 -5.82 12.26 4.31
CA THR A 84 -6.67 13.31 3.72
C THR A 84 -7.54 12.80 2.58
N LYS A 85 -7.09 11.77 1.85
CA LYS A 85 -7.77 11.25 0.66
C LYS A 85 -8.70 10.08 0.98
N PHE A 86 -8.35 9.25 1.95
CA PHE A 86 -9.14 8.10 2.39
C PHE A 86 -9.68 8.33 3.81
N SER A 87 -10.95 8.77 3.88
CA SER A 87 -11.60 9.13 5.14
C SER A 87 -11.68 7.98 6.15
N GLU A 88 -11.69 6.74 5.65
CA GLU A 88 -11.67 5.50 6.42
C GLU A 88 -10.33 5.32 7.14
N LEU A 89 -9.22 5.63 6.49
CA LEU A 89 -7.88 5.51 7.09
C LEU A 89 -7.64 6.60 8.14
N ASN A 90 -8.16 7.81 7.91
CA ASN A 90 -8.18 8.86 8.92
C ASN A 90 -9.01 8.47 10.16
N ALA A 91 -10.13 7.76 9.98
CA ALA A 91 -10.93 7.28 11.12
C ALA A 91 -10.16 6.27 11.99
N ILE A 92 -9.29 5.46 11.39
CA ILE A 92 -8.44 4.48 12.11
C ILE A 92 -7.39 5.22 12.98
N SER A 93 -6.72 6.23 12.43
CA SER A 93 -5.72 7.02 13.16
C SER A 93 -6.31 7.79 14.35
N ARG A 94 -7.51 8.38 14.19
CA ARG A 94 -8.15 9.20 15.25
C ARG A 94 -8.62 8.41 16.48
N GLY A 95 -8.89 7.12 16.35
CA GLY A 95 -9.46 6.30 17.43
C GLY A 95 -8.43 5.65 18.35
N GLN A 96 -7.19 5.48 17.90
CA GLN A 96 -6.14 4.70 18.59
C GLN A 96 -4.71 5.30 18.47
N GLY A 97 -4.59 6.52 17.93
CA GLY A 97 -3.31 7.20 17.69
C GLY A 97 -2.63 6.78 16.38
N ASP A 98 -1.52 7.44 16.04
CA ASP A 98 -0.72 7.20 14.81
C ASP A 98 -0.31 5.73 14.63
N SER A 99 -0.19 4.98 15.72
CA SER A 99 0.26 3.59 15.73
C SER A 99 -0.73 2.62 15.06
N ALA A 100 -2.05 2.88 15.11
CA ALA A 100 -3.04 1.90 14.66
C ALA A 100 -3.05 1.70 13.15
N LEU A 101 -2.88 2.79 12.38
CA LEU A 101 -2.77 2.70 10.93
C LEU A 101 -1.50 1.93 10.53
N LYS A 102 -0.38 2.25 11.18
CA LYS A 102 0.92 1.60 10.95
C LYS A 102 0.87 0.10 11.27
N LEU A 103 0.31 -0.27 12.42
CA LEU A 103 0.08 -1.68 12.80
C LEU A 103 -0.83 -2.40 11.81
N GLY A 104 -1.87 -1.73 11.31
CA GLY A 104 -2.74 -2.28 10.27
C GLY A 104 -1.98 -2.57 8.98
N VAL A 105 -1.15 -1.64 8.51
CA VAL A 105 -0.30 -1.83 7.33
C VAL A 105 0.71 -2.97 7.54
N LEU A 106 1.36 -3.03 8.71
CA LEU A 106 2.31 -4.09 9.04
C LEU A 106 1.66 -5.48 9.01
N ARG A 107 0.44 -5.63 9.50
CA ARG A 107 -0.30 -6.90 9.40
C ARG A 107 -0.56 -7.33 7.96
N VAL A 108 -0.90 -6.38 7.08
CA VAL A 108 -1.08 -6.69 5.64
C VAL A 108 0.24 -7.10 4.99
N ILE A 109 1.35 -6.47 5.37
CA ILE A 109 2.70 -6.86 4.93
C ILE A 109 3.04 -8.27 5.43
N GLU A 110 2.72 -8.61 6.68
CA GLU A 110 2.92 -9.95 7.24
C GLU A 110 2.07 -11.02 6.52
N GLU A 111 0.85 -10.68 6.09
CA GLU A 111 -0.04 -11.59 5.36
C GLU A 111 0.40 -11.79 3.90
N PHE A 112 0.99 -10.76 3.27
CA PHE A 112 1.46 -10.82 1.88
C PHE A 112 2.89 -10.31 1.70
N PRO A 113 3.89 -10.94 2.33
CA PRO A 113 5.28 -10.50 2.31
C PRO A 113 5.88 -10.54 0.90
N GLN A 114 5.28 -11.32 -0.01
CA GLN A 114 5.73 -11.47 -1.38
C GLN A 114 5.64 -10.18 -2.22
N PHE A 115 4.90 -9.17 -1.74
CA PHE A 115 4.81 -7.85 -2.38
C PHE A 115 5.74 -6.81 -1.73
N LEU A 116 6.58 -7.21 -0.78
CA LEU A 116 7.58 -6.31 -0.22
C LEU A 116 8.71 -6.07 -1.25
N PRO A 117 9.20 -4.83 -1.40
CA PRO A 117 10.41 -4.55 -2.17
C PRO A 117 11.62 -5.32 -1.61
N THR A 118 12.40 -5.95 -2.48
CA THR A 118 13.57 -6.76 -2.09
C THR A 118 14.62 -5.94 -1.35
N GLU A 119 14.74 -4.64 -1.66
CA GLU A 119 15.70 -3.74 -1.02
C GLU A 119 15.42 -3.56 0.48
N ILE A 120 14.15 -3.70 0.90
CA ILE A 120 13.79 -3.61 2.32
C ILE A 120 14.36 -4.81 3.07
N LYS A 121 14.18 -6.02 2.54
CA LYS A 121 14.74 -7.24 3.12
C LYS A 121 16.26 -7.17 3.19
N GLU A 122 16.91 -6.81 2.09
CA GLU A 122 18.38 -6.66 2.05
C GLU A 122 18.86 -5.63 3.08
N THR A 123 18.12 -4.55 3.28
CA THR A 123 18.45 -3.53 4.28
C THR A 123 18.37 -4.09 5.69
N PHE A 124 17.31 -4.83 6.02
CA PHE A 124 17.19 -5.48 7.33
C PHE A 124 18.25 -6.55 7.56
N GLU A 125 18.60 -7.34 6.54
CA GLU A 125 19.69 -8.33 6.62
C GLU A 125 21.04 -7.64 6.90
N LYS A 126 21.32 -6.51 6.23
CA LYS A 126 22.54 -5.72 6.47
C LYS A 126 22.59 -5.13 7.88
N ILE A 127 21.46 -4.68 8.42
CA ILE A 127 21.36 -4.11 9.78
C ILE A 127 21.45 -5.20 10.85
N ALA A 128 20.86 -6.38 10.62
CA ALA A 128 20.91 -7.52 11.54
C ALA A 128 22.27 -8.26 11.51
N GLY A 129 23.01 -8.14 10.40
CA GLY A 129 24.27 -8.80 10.11
C GLY A 129 25.48 -8.56 11.05
N PRO A 130 25.53 -7.59 11.98
CA PRO A 130 26.62 -7.53 12.97
C PRO A 130 26.40 -8.41 14.22
N PHE A 131 25.22 -9.00 14.44
CA PHE A 131 24.89 -9.68 15.71
C PHE A 131 24.77 -11.21 15.61
N LEU A 132 25.11 -11.80 14.47
CA LEU A 132 25.06 -13.26 14.25
C LEU A 132 26.39 -13.85 13.74
N ASN A 133 27.52 -13.35 14.24
CA ASN A 133 28.82 -14.03 14.17
C ASN A 133 29.46 -14.10 15.55
#